data_AF-A0A0S2KIU2-F1
#
_entry.id   AF-A0A0S2KIU2-F1
#
_cell.length_a   1.000
_cell.length_b   1.000
_cell.length_c   1.000
_cell.angle_alpha   90.00
_cell.angle_beta   90.00
_cell.angle_gamma   90.00
#
_symmetry.space_group_name_H-M   'P 1'
#
loop_
_entity.id
_entity.type
_entity.pdbx_description
1 polymer ?
#
loop_
_entity_poly.entity_id
_entity_poly.type
_entity_poly.pdbx_seq_one_letter_code
_entity_poly.pdbx_strand_id
1 'polypeptide(L)'
;MALKKNQYLYTIVFILLIGCNHKQGDNYQAFIKKQSLTCKEYMIAINGKRINLSFSSSQGGLNKNDIYLKIRLNHGLSDIRSQNFIATSYENLILSLDLVLKTMAKDYDISNLHSIEFEIIELGRECLIITKDYKKVYGDGNNIEGEDLIHILKHSDFISDIKEQIAVYGLTVKDISVENPFFTTWDDFCSYNINRDIEYGLISNKILRAIVYVSLQKDKL
;
A
#
# COMPACT_ATOMS: atom_id res chain seq x y z
N MET A 1 18.18 -1.89 54.06
CA MET A 1 18.43 -1.34 52.71
C MET A 1 17.75 -2.24 51.69
N ALA A 2 16.59 -1.80 51.20
CA ALA A 2 15.78 -2.55 50.26
C ALA A 2 16.30 -2.34 48.84
N LEU A 3 16.83 -3.42 48.22
CA LEU A 3 17.08 -3.47 46.79
C LEU A 3 15.73 -3.55 46.08
N LYS A 4 15.33 -2.41 45.51
CA LYS A 4 14.12 -2.23 44.74
C LYS A 4 14.13 -3.19 43.54
N LYS A 5 13.10 -4.04 43.52
CA LYS A 5 12.44 -4.55 42.31
C LYS A 5 12.39 -3.45 41.24
N ASN A 6 12.83 -3.75 40.02
CA ASN A 6 12.10 -3.27 38.85
C ASN A 6 12.19 -4.26 37.70
N GLN A 7 11.01 -4.52 37.18
CA GLN A 7 10.62 -5.60 36.30
C GLN A 7 11.29 -5.48 34.93
N TYR A 8 12.14 -6.43 34.59
CA TYR A 8 12.39 -6.78 33.20
C TYR A 8 11.20 -7.63 32.74
N LEU A 9 10.17 -6.97 32.21
CA LEU A 9 9.08 -7.66 31.55
C LEU A 9 9.62 -8.20 30.22
N TYR A 10 9.81 -9.52 30.17
CA TYR A 10 10.17 -10.24 28.96
C TYR A 10 9.12 -9.98 27.87
N THR A 11 9.50 -9.23 26.82
CA THR A 11 8.74 -9.20 25.57
C THR A 11 8.92 -10.55 24.89
N ILE A 12 8.05 -11.51 25.20
CA ILE A 12 7.94 -12.77 24.46
C ILE A 12 7.26 -12.43 23.13
N VAL A 13 8.06 -12.38 22.06
CA VAL A 13 7.56 -12.33 20.68
C VAL A 13 6.99 -13.71 20.36
N PHE A 14 5.68 -13.89 20.52
CA PHE A 14 4.98 -15.05 20.02
C PHE A 14 4.82 -14.91 18.50
N ILE A 15 5.70 -15.56 17.74
CA ILE A 15 5.48 -15.82 16.31
C ILE A 15 4.47 -16.96 16.22
N LEU A 16 3.18 -16.64 16.31
CA LEU A 16 2.11 -17.57 15.95
C LEU A 16 2.02 -17.60 14.42
N LEU A 17 2.74 -18.55 13.81
CA LEU A 17 2.49 -19.03 12.46
C LEU A 17 1.13 -19.74 12.43
N ILE A 18 0.03 -19.01 12.56
CA ILE A 18 -1.28 -19.50 12.14
C ILE A 18 -1.37 -19.27 10.64
N GLY A 19 -0.70 -20.15 9.90
CA GLY A 19 -0.90 -20.28 8.47
C GLY A 19 -2.30 -20.86 8.23
N CYS A 20 -3.28 -20.00 8.02
CA CYS A 20 -4.49 -20.41 7.30
C CYS A 20 -4.08 -20.63 5.84
N ASN A 21 -3.70 -21.88 5.52
CA ASN A 21 -3.56 -22.37 4.16
C ASN A 21 -4.92 -22.26 3.44
N HIS A 22 -5.18 -21.12 2.81
CA HIS A 22 -6.08 -21.07 1.68
C HIS A 22 -5.22 -21.21 0.43
N LYS A 23 -5.21 -22.43 -0.11
CA LYS A 23 -4.66 -22.71 -1.43
C LYS A 23 -5.56 -22.06 -2.48
N GLN A 24 -5.17 -20.90 -2.96
CA GLN A 24 -5.56 -20.45 -4.28
C GLN A 24 -4.33 -19.81 -4.95
N GLY A 25 -3.70 -20.63 -5.81
CA GLY A 25 -2.43 -20.38 -6.48
C GLY A 25 -1.23 -20.68 -5.59
N ASP A 26 -0.55 -21.81 -5.79
CA ASP A 26 0.63 -22.28 -5.02
C ASP A 26 1.83 -21.29 -4.98
N ASN A 27 1.68 -20.10 -5.57
CA ASN A 27 2.72 -19.10 -5.71
C ASN A 27 2.57 -17.93 -4.73
N TYR A 28 1.36 -17.51 -4.32
CA TYR A 28 1.17 -16.31 -3.46
C TYR A 28 0.78 -16.67 -2.03
N GLN A 29 1.43 -16.05 -1.05
CA GLN A 29 1.15 -16.27 0.38
C GLN A 29 1.16 -14.95 1.15
N ALA A 30 0.06 -14.64 1.84
CA ALA A 30 0.00 -13.54 2.80
C ALA A 30 0.39 -14.03 4.20
N PHE A 31 1.20 -13.26 4.92
CA PHE A 31 1.54 -13.54 6.31
C PHE A 31 1.63 -12.26 7.14
N ILE A 32 1.43 -12.38 8.45
CA ILE A 32 1.52 -11.27 9.40
C ILE A 32 2.98 -11.11 9.83
N LYS A 33 3.60 -9.98 9.49
CA LYS A 33 4.96 -9.61 9.87
C LYS A 33 5.02 -9.09 11.31
N LYS A 34 4.03 -8.28 11.72
CA LYS A 34 3.95 -7.68 13.05
C LYS A 34 2.49 -7.55 13.48
N GLN A 35 2.24 -7.75 14.77
CA GLN A 35 0.91 -7.59 15.36
C GLN A 35 0.99 -6.93 16.73
N SER A 36 0.07 -6.00 16.98
CA SER A 36 -0.32 -5.49 18.29
C SER A 36 -1.85 -5.53 18.41
N LEU A 37 -2.40 -5.07 19.54
CA LEU A 37 -3.85 -5.02 19.76
C LEU A 37 -4.59 -4.21 18.68
N THR A 38 -4.00 -3.13 18.19
CA THR A 38 -4.65 -2.17 17.29
C THR A 38 -4.00 -2.08 15.92
N CYS A 39 -2.93 -2.83 15.65
CA CYS A 39 -2.19 -2.75 14.39
C CYS A 39 -1.70 -4.12 13.92
N LYS A 40 -1.87 -4.40 12.63
CA LYS A 40 -1.29 -5.58 11.96
C LYS A 40 -0.57 -5.14 10.70
N GLU A 41 0.67 -5.60 10.55
CA GLU A 41 1.45 -5.45 9.32
C GLU A 41 1.46 -6.79 8.57
N TYR A 42 0.93 -6.78 7.36
CA TYR A 42 0.90 -7.91 6.44
C TYR A 42 1.99 -7.79 5.39
N MET A 43 2.50 -8.94 4.95
CA MET A 43 3.45 -9.07 3.85
C MET A 43 3.03 -10.20 2.93
N ILE A 44 3.38 -10.08 1.66
CA ILE A 44 3.13 -11.09 0.63
C ILE A 44 4.44 -11.75 0.21
N ALA A 45 4.40 -13.05 -0.03
CA ALA A 45 5.44 -13.80 -0.70
C ALA A 45 4.94 -14.41 -2.01
N ILE A 46 5.77 -14.35 -3.05
CA ILE A 46 5.59 -15.03 -4.34
C ILE A 46 6.70 -16.07 -4.49
N ASN A 47 6.35 -17.34 -4.67
CA ASN A 47 7.31 -18.44 -4.85
C ASN A 47 8.38 -18.50 -3.75
N GLY A 48 7.96 -18.27 -2.50
CA GLY A 48 8.84 -18.22 -1.34
C GLY A 48 9.66 -16.94 -1.19
N LYS A 49 9.60 -16.00 -2.15
CA LYS A 49 10.27 -14.69 -2.08
C LYS A 49 9.29 -13.61 -1.64
N ARG A 50 9.68 -12.78 -0.69
CA ARG A 50 8.86 -11.68 -0.18
C ARG A 50 8.80 -10.53 -1.17
N ILE A 51 7.61 -9.98 -1.35
CA ILE A 51 7.43 -8.74 -2.09
C ILE A 51 7.94 -7.58 -1.23
N ASN A 52 8.52 -6.54 -1.85
CA ASN A 52 9.00 -5.34 -1.16
C ASN A 52 7.88 -4.37 -0.71
N LEU A 53 6.66 -4.86 -0.48
CA LEU A 53 5.53 -4.13 0.06
C LEU A 53 5.12 -4.68 1.42
N SER A 54 4.65 -3.80 2.28
CA SER A 54 3.89 -4.14 3.48
C SER A 54 2.59 -3.35 3.55
N PHE A 55 1.62 -3.96 4.21
CA PHE A 55 0.29 -3.41 4.39
C PHE A 55 0.04 -3.30 5.88
N SER A 56 -0.04 -2.09 6.40
CA SER A 56 -0.28 -1.84 7.81
C SER A 56 -1.72 -1.44 8.02
N SER A 57 -2.50 -2.33 8.63
CA SER A 57 -3.81 -1.99 9.15
C SER A 57 -3.66 -1.40 10.56
N SER A 58 -4.39 -0.34 10.85
CA SER A 58 -4.53 0.20 12.19
C SER A 58 -5.98 0.53 12.51
N GLN A 59 -6.35 0.31 13.77
CA GLN A 59 -7.57 0.85 14.36
C GLN A 59 -7.20 2.13 15.12
N GLY A 60 -7.73 3.27 14.70
CA GLY A 60 -7.24 4.55 15.23
C GLY A 60 -8.04 5.79 14.87
N GLY A 61 -9.28 5.64 14.38
CA GLY A 61 -10.14 6.75 13.97
C GLY A 61 -10.97 7.34 15.10
N LEU A 62 -11.87 8.26 14.73
CA LEU A 62 -12.87 8.81 15.64
C LEU A 62 -13.75 7.71 16.23
N ASN A 63 -14.06 6.67 15.44
CA ASN A 63 -14.61 5.43 15.97
C ASN A 63 -13.48 4.43 16.22
N LYS A 64 -13.50 3.80 17.40
CA LYS A 64 -12.51 2.79 17.80
C LYS A 64 -12.45 1.56 16.88
N ASN A 65 -13.43 1.40 15.99
CA ASN A 65 -13.52 0.29 15.06
C ASN A 65 -13.08 0.66 13.63
N ASP A 66 -12.81 1.94 13.35
CA ASP A 66 -12.39 2.39 12.02
C ASP A 66 -11.03 1.80 11.69
N ILE A 67 -10.92 1.16 10.53
CA ILE A 67 -9.70 0.52 10.05
C ILE A 67 -9.08 1.41 8.96
N TYR A 68 -7.79 1.68 9.08
CA TYR A 68 -6.99 2.38 8.08
C TYR A 68 -5.97 1.41 7.53
N LEU A 69 -5.95 1.22 6.22
CA LEU A 69 -4.98 0.36 5.54
C LEU A 69 -3.95 1.24 4.85
N LYS A 70 -2.69 1.09 5.25
CA LYS A 70 -1.57 1.81 4.65
C LYS A 70 -0.71 0.85 3.85
N ILE A 71 -0.56 1.12 2.56
CA ILE A 71 0.35 0.43 1.65
C ILE A 71 1.68 1.18 1.70
N ARG A 72 2.78 0.47 1.96
CA ARG A 72 4.13 1.03 1.95
C ARG A 72 5.17 0.07 1.40
N LEU A 73 6.18 0.62 0.74
CA LEU A 73 7.40 -0.11 0.47
C LEU A 73 8.17 -0.35 1.77
N ASN A 74 8.80 -1.52 1.87
CA ASN A 74 9.59 -1.87 3.05
C ASN A 74 11.03 -1.32 2.92
N HIS A 75 11.18 -0.02 3.19
CA HIS A 75 12.43 0.75 3.03
C HIS A 75 13.57 0.33 3.98
N GLY A 76 13.28 -0.42 5.05
CA GLY A 76 14.29 -0.93 6.00
C GLY A 76 15.13 -2.09 5.48
N LEU A 77 14.88 -2.52 4.24
CA LEU A 77 15.61 -3.56 3.54
C LEU A 77 16.55 -2.87 2.56
N SER A 78 17.66 -2.37 3.08
CA SER A 78 18.75 -1.71 2.33
C SER A 78 19.35 -2.55 1.19
N ASP A 79 18.85 -3.76 0.97
CA ASP A 79 19.11 -4.55 -0.21
C ASP A 79 17.81 -5.25 -0.67
N ILE A 80 17.11 -4.64 -1.63
CA ILE A 80 16.19 -5.38 -2.52
C ILE A 80 16.93 -6.53 -3.23
N ARG A 81 18.28 -6.53 -3.20
CA ARG A 81 19.16 -7.62 -3.64
C ARG A 81 19.31 -8.75 -2.62
N SER A 82 18.76 -8.64 -1.42
CA SER A 82 18.69 -9.79 -0.51
C SER A 82 17.88 -10.90 -1.21
N GLN A 83 18.43 -12.11 -1.26
CA GLN A 83 17.92 -13.21 -2.11
C GLN A 83 16.43 -13.58 -1.85
N ASN A 84 15.88 -13.08 -0.74
CA ASN A 84 14.53 -13.34 -0.28
C ASN A 84 13.51 -12.28 -0.70
N PHE A 85 13.91 -11.21 -1.41
CA PHE A 85 12.98 -10.17 -1.85
C PHE A 85 12.91 -10.04 -3.36
N ILE A 86 11.72 -9.69 -3.84
CA ILE A 86 11.44 -9.27 -5.20
C ILE A 86 10.73 -7.92 -5.13
N ALA A 87 10.99 -7.02 -6.09
CA ALA A 87 10.17 -5.83 -6.13
C ALA A 87 8.82 -6.08 -6.77
N THR A 88 7.92 -5.18 -6.44
CA THR A 88 6.52 -5.25 -6.81
C THR A 88 6.31 -4.68 -8.21
N SER A 89 5.64 -5.43 -9.08
CA SER A 89 4.97 -4.88 -10.26
C SER A 89 3.60 -4.35 -9.87
N TYR A 90 2.98 -3.57 -10.75
CA TYR A 90 1.62 -3.06 -10.51
C TYR A 90 0.60 -4.20 -10.33
N GLU A 91 0.68 -5.24 -11.16
CA GLU A 91 -0.19 -6.41 -11.09
C GLU A 91 -0.01 -7.16 -9.76
N ASN A 92 1.25 -7.29 -9.30
CA ASN A 92 1.55 -7.88 -8.01
C ASN A 92 1.00 -7.02 -6.86
N LEU A 93 0.97 -5.69 -7.00
CA LEU A 93 0.39 -4.77 -6.00
C LEU A 93 -1.12 -5.00 -5.89
N ILE A 94 -1.83 -5.02 -7.01
CA ILE A 94 -3.29 -5.26 -7.05
C ILE A 94 -3.63 -6.63 -6.45
N LEU A 95 -2.95 -7.69 -6.87
CA LEU A 95 -3.15 -9.03 -6.30
C LEU A 95 -2.83 -9.08 -4.79
N SER A 96 -1.79 -8.36 -4.35
CA SER A 96 -1.42 -8.28 -2.94
C SER A 96 -2.49 -7.57 -2.12
N LEU A 97 -3.09 -6.50 -2.64
CA LEU A 97 -4.16 -5.78 -1.97
C LEU A 97 -5.39 -6.69 -1.78
N ASP A 98 -5.82 -7.41 -2.82
CA ASP A 98 -6.91 -8.39 -2.73
C ASP A 98 -6.64 -9.46 -1.65
N LEU A 99 -5.44 -10.05 -1.64
CA LEU A 99 -5.05 -11.04 -0.64
C LEU A 99 -5.04 -10.47 0.79
N VAL A 100 -4.57 -9.23 0.95
CA VAL A 100 -4.55 -8.55 2.25
C VAL A 100 -5.97 -8.24 2.73
N LEU A 101 -6.85 -7.73 1.87
CA LEU A 101 -8.25 -7.47 2.21
C LEU A 101 -8.96 -8.78 2.62
N LYS A 102 -8.78 -9.86 1.85
CA LYS A 102 -9.30 -11.20 2.21
C LYS A 102 -8.76 -11.72 3.53
N THR A 103 -7.49 -11.45 3.83
CA THR A 103 -6.87 -11.85 5.10
C THR A 103 -7.41 -11.00 6.26
N MET A 104 -7.52 -9.68 6.07
CA MET A 104 -8.08 -8.75 7.04
C MET A 104 -9.54 -9.09 7.37
N ALA A 105 -10.35 -9.52 6.39
CA ALA A 105 -11.74 -9.92 6.61
C ALA A 105 -11.91 -11.13 7.55
N LYS A 106 -10.85 -11.93 7.78
CA LYS A 106 -10.86 -13.02 8.77
C LYS A 106 -10.64 -12.51 10.20
N ASP A 107 -10.00 -11.35 10.31
CA ASP A 107 -9.53 -10.75 11.55
C ASP A 107 -10.41 -9.58 12.02
N TYR A 108 -11.08 -8.92 11.07
CA TYR A 108 -11.79 -7.68 11.24
C TYR A 108 -13.10 -7.68 10.47
N ASP A 109 -14.07 -6.92 10.96
CA ASP A 109 -15.20 -6.50 10.14
C ASP A 109 -14.71 -5.46 9.13
N ILE A 110 -14.37 -5.93 7.94
CA ILE A 110 -13.82 -5.14 6.85
C ILE A 110 -14.78 -4.06 6.36
N SER A 111 -16.08 -4.13 6.68
CA SER A 111 -17.03 -3.05 6.39
C SER A 111 -16.71 -1.76 7.17
N ASN A 112 -15.81 -1.82 8.16
CA ASN A 112 -15.27 -0.67 8.88
C ASN A 112 -13.93 -0.17 8.30
N LEU A 113 -13.49 -0.67 7.15
CA LEU A 113 -12.37 -0.10 6.41
C LEU A 113 -12.74 1.30 5.94
N HIS A 114 -12.09 2.30 6.53
CA HIS A 114 -12.40 3.70 6.33
C HIS A 114 -11.54 4.35 5.26
N SER A 115 -10.27 3.94 5.14
CA SER A 115 -9.34 4.54 4.19
C SER A 115 -8.27 3.56 3.75
N ILE A 116 -7.88 3.68 2.48
CA ILE A 116 -6.65 3.10 1.94
C ILE A 116 -5.69 4.24 1.65
N GLU A 117 -4.50 4.21 2.27
CA GLU A 117 -3.43 5.18 2.09
C GLU A 117 -2.29 4.55 1.29
N PHE A 118 -1.78 5.25 0.26
CA PHE A 118 -0.62 4.83 -0.51
C PHE A 118 0.16 6.06 -0.99
N GLU A 119 1.42 5.88 -1.37
CA GLU A 119 2.19 6.93 -2.06
C GLU A 119 2.25 6.59 -3.56
N ILE A 120 1.99 7.57 -4.44
CA ILE A 120 1.89 7.33 -5.90
C ILE A 120 3.14 6.63 -6.44
N ILE A 121 4.31 6.98 -5.92
CA ILE A 121 5.59 6.41 -6.35
C ILE A 121 5.68 4.89 -6.15
N GLU A 122 4.90 4.34 -5.22
CA GLU A 122 4.88 2.92 -4.88
C GLU A 122 4.08 2.09 -5.90
N LEU A 123 3.37 2.75 -6.82
CA LEU A 123 2.57 2.09 -7.87
C LEU A 123 3.39 1.66 -9.10
N GLY A 124 4.71 1.90 -9.10
CA GLY A 124 5.59 1.48 -10.19
C GLY A 124 5.20 2.06 -11.54
N ARG A 125 4.89 1.21 -12.53
CA ARG A 125 4.53 1.66 -13.88
C ARG A 125 3.34 2.60 -13.89
N GLU A 126 2.36 2.37 -13.03
CA GLU A 126 1.15 3.20 -12.96
C GLU A 126 1.45 4.63 -12.50
N CYS A 127 2.47 4.83 -11.65
CA CYS A 127 2.97 6.17 -11.31
C CYS A 127 3.41 6.95 -12.57
N LEU A 128 4.06 6.28 -13.52
CA LEU A 128 4.53 6.91 -14.75
C LEU A 128 3.39 7.25 -15.70
N ILE A 129 2.34 6.42 -15.72
CA ILE A 129 1.10 6.68 -16.48
C ILE A 129 0.40 7.90 -15.89
N ILE A 130 0.15 7.91 -14.57
CA ILE A 130 -0.43 9.05 -13.85
C ILE A 130 0.39 10.33 -14.08
N THR A 131 1.73 10.23 -14.02
CA THR A 131 2.65 11.35 -14.31
C THR A 131 2.47 11.87 -15.73
N LYS A 132 2.41 10.98 -16.72
CA LYS A 132 2.23 11.34 -18.13
C LYS A 132 0.89 12.03 -18.36
N ASP A 133 -0.18 11.49 -17.79
CA ASP A 133 -1.53 12.02 -17.95
C ASP A 133 -1.69 13.38 -17.27
N TYR A 134 -1.13 13.54 -16.07
CA TYR A 134 -1.05 14.84 -15.42
C TYR A 134 -0.32 15.86 -16.29
N LYS A 135 0.88 15.53 -16.76
CA LYS A 135 1.69 16.45 -17.57
C LYS A 135 1.03 16.81 -18.90
N LYS A 136 0.27 15.89 -19.48
CA LYS A 136 -0.49 16.12 -20.72
C LYS A 136 -1.57 17.19 -20.53
N VAL A 137 -2.19 17.25 -19.35
CA VAL A 137 -3.31 18.17 -19.07
C VAL A 137 -2.82 19.48 -18.45
N TYR A 138 -1.92 19.40 -17.47
CA TYR A 138 -1.52 20.52 -16.62
C TYR A 138 -0.06 20.98 -16.82
N GLY A 139 0.71 20.27 -17.63
CA GLY A 139 2.13 20.55 -17.87
C GLY A 139 3.06 20.05 -16.74
N ASP A 140 4.33 20.42 -16.83
CA ASP A 140 5.39 20.01 -15.89
C ASP A 140 5.98 21.19 -15.10
N GLY A 141 5.11 22.15 -14.75
CA GLY A 141 5.41 23.29 -13.91
C GLY A 141 5.97 22.91 -12.53
N ASN A 142 6.31 23.92 -11.73
CA ASN A 142 6.94 23.69 -10.42
C ASN A 142 5.93 23.46 -9.29
N ASN A 143 4.68 23.87 -9.48
CA ASN A 143 3.61 23.67 -8.52
C ASN A 143 2.65 22.62 -9.06
N ILE A 144 2.26 21.68 -8.20
CA ILE A 144 1.21 20.70 -8.49
C ILE A 144 0.06 21.02 -7.57
N GLU A 145 -1.10 21.33 -8.14
CA GLU A 145 -2.31 21.54 -7.37
C GLU A 145 -2.92 20.18 -7.00
N GLY A 146 -3.34 20.04 -5.74
CA GLY A 146 -3.92 18.78 -5.25
C GLY A 146 -5.19 18.40 -6.02
N GLU A 147 -6.03 19.39 -6.36
CA GLU A 147 -7.27 19.18 -7.12
C GLU A 147 -7.02 18.62 -8.53
N ASP A 148 -5.98 19.14 -9.21
CA ASP A 148 -5.58 18.68 -10.53
C ASP A 148 -5.14 17.22 -10.51
N LEU A 149 -4.37 16.83 -9.48
CA LEU A 149 -3.93 15.46 -9.30
C LEU A 149 -5.09 14.53 -8.91
N ILE A 150 -6.03 14.99 -8.07
CA ILE A 150 -7.26 14.24 -7.75
C ILE A 150 -8.06 13.98 -9.04
N HIS A 151 -8.15 14.95 -9.96
CA HIS A 151 -8.83 14.77 -11.23
C HIS A 151 -8.20 13.65 -12.08
N ILE A 152 -6.86 13.57 -12.13
CA ILE A 152 -6.17 12.47 -12.83
C ILE A 152 -6.41 11.13 -12.13
N LEU A 153 -6.23 11.09 -10.80
CA LEU A 153 -6.38 9.85 -10.02
C LEU A 153 -7.79 9.25 -10.14
N LYS A 154 -8.84 10.08 -10.16
CA LYS A 154 -10.23 9.60 -10.32
C LYS A 154 -10.46 8.77 -11.59
N HIS A 155 -9.60 8.94 -12.59
CA HIS A 155 -9.66 8.24 -13.88
C HIS A 155 -8.52 7.24 -14.08
N SER A 156 -7.68 7.00 -13.07
CA SER A 156 -6.57 6.04 -13.18
C SER A 156 -7.06 4.60 -13.02
N ASP A 157 -6.30 3.66 -13.60
CA ASP A 157 -6.59 2.23 -13.49
C ASP A 157 -6.53 1.80 -12.02
N PHE A 158 -5.62 2.37 -11.24
CA PHE A 158 -5.52 2.08 -9.80
C PHE A 158 -6.78 2.35 -8.99
N ILE A 159 -7.47 3.47 -9.24
CA ILE A 159 -8.71 3.77 -8.54
C ILE A 159 -9.85 2.86 -9.04
N SER A 160 -9.83 2.47 -10.32
CA SER A 160 -10.76 1.47 -10.85
C SER A 160 -10.57 0.11 -10.16
N ASP A 161 -9.34 -0.36 -10.05
CA ASP A 161 -9.01 -1.64 -9.41
C ASP A 161 -9.36 -1.64 -7.91
N ILE A 162 -9.09 -0.54 -7.20
CA ILE A 162 -9.53 -0.40 -5.79
C ILE A 162 -11.06 -0.53 -5.70
N LYS A 163 -11.82 0.17 -6.56
CA LYS A 163 -13.29 0.12 -6.54
C LYS A 163 -13.80 -1.30 -6.72
N GLU A 164 -13.23 -2.05 -7.66
CA GLU A 164 -13.58 -3.45 -7.89
C GLU A 164 -13.33 -4.32 -6.65
N GLN A 165 -12.15 -4.19 -6.04
CA GLN A 165 -11.76 -5.00 -4.88
C GLN A 165 -12.60 -4.72 -3.64
N ILE A 166 -12.93 -3.46 -3.36
CA ILE A 166 -13.69 -3.09 -2.16
C ILE A 166 -15.19 -3.36 -2.31
N ALA A 167 -15.72 -3.38 -3.54
CA ALA A 167 -17.15 -3.58 -3.81
C ALA A 167 -17.66 -4.93 -3.29
N VAL A 168 -16.81 -5.98 -3.32
CA VAL A 168 -17.11 -7.31 -2.77
C VAL A 168 -17.46 -7.25 -1.26
N TYR A 169 -17.01 -6.21 -0.57
CA TYR A 169 -17.25 -5.98 0.86
C TYR A 169 -18.37 -4.97 1.14
N GLY A 170 -19.13 -4.57 0.12
CA GLY A 170 -20.18 -3.55 0.25
C GLY A 170 -19.63 -2.17 0.57
N LEU A 171 -18.44 -1.85 0.06
CA LEU A 171 -17.79 -0.55 0.21
C LEU A 171 -17.74 0.18 -1.14
N THR A 172 -17.79 1.50 -1.08
CA THR A 172 -17.59 2.39 -2.23
C THR A 172 -16.58 3.47 -1.90
N VAL A 173 -15.92 4.01 -2.93
CA VAL A 173 -15.07 5.19 -2.77
C VAL A 173 -15.95 6.40 -2.52
N LYS A 174 -15.77 7.04 -1.36
CA LYS A 174 -16.43 8.29 -0.98
C LYS A 174 -15.72 9.49 -1.58
N ASP A 175 -14.40 9.57 -1.38
CA ASP A 175 -13.57 10.68 -1.85
C ASP A 175 -12.10 10.27 -1.96
N ILE A 176 -11.33 11.07 -2.69
CA ILE A 176 -9.89 10.95 -2.84
C ILE A 176 -9.26 12.27 -2.40
N SER A 177 -8.37 12.23 -1.41
CA SER A 177 -7.55 13.37 -1.03
C SER A 177 -6.08 13.11 -1.28
N VAL A 178 -5.32 14.19 -1.47
CA VAL A 178 -3.90 14.16 -1.80
C VAL A 178 -3.16 15.09 -0.85
N GLU A 179 -2.03 14.63 -0.34
CA GLU A 179 -1.12 15.43 0.48
C GLU A 179 0.27 15.49 -0.15
N ASN A 180 0.89 16.68 -0.02
CA ASN A 180 2.25 16.97 -0.45
C ASN A 180 2.55 16.53 -1.90
N PRO A 181 1.80 17.03 -2.91
CA PRO A 181 2.12 16.70 -4.28
C PRO A 181 3.37 17.46 -4.75
N PHE A 182 4.36 16.74 -5.27
CA PHE A 182 5.56 17.31 -5.88
C PHE A 182 6.11 16.41 -6.99
N PHE A 183 7.03 16.94 -7.79
CA PHE A 183 7.79 16.15 -8.74
C PHE A 183 9.12 15.68 -8.12
N THR A 184 9.40 14.39 -8.23
CA THR A 184 10.66 13.75 -7.83
C THR A 184 11.47 13.35 -9.06
N THR A 185 12.70 12.86 -8.87
CA THR A 185 13.58 12.44 -9.96
C THR A 185 13.40 10.97 -10.35
N TRP A 186 13.95 10.60 -11.51
CA TRP A 186 14.04 9.20 -11.94
C TRP A 186 14.85 8.33 -10.98
N ASP A 187 15.93 8.87 -10.41
CA ASP A 187 16.76 8.16 -9.44
C ASP A 187 15.99 7.86 -8.16
N ASP A 188 15.20 8.83 -7.68
CA ASP A 188 14.29 8.61 -6.55
C ASP A 188 13.30 7.49 -6.90
N PHE A 189 12.62 7.56 -8.05
CA PHE A 189 11.69 6.52 -8.48
C PHE A 189 12.32 5.13 -8.55
N CYS A 190 13.54 5.03 -9.08
CA CYS A 190 14.30 3.78 -9.17
C CYS A 190 14.78 3.26 -7.82
N SER A 191 14.91 4.12 -6.81
CA SER A 191 15.18 3.68 -5.44
C SER A 191 14.02 2.87 -4.84
N TYR A 192 12.82 3.01 -5.42
CA TYR A 192 11.58 2.42 -4.93
C TYR A 192 11.06 1.25 -5.81
N ASN A 193 11.35 1.26 -7.12
CA ASN A 193 10.75 0.34 -8.09
C ASN A 193 11.78 -0.46 -8.91
N ILE A 194 11.51 -1.74 -9.23
CA ILE A 194 12.40 -2.51 -10.12
C ILE A 194 12.21 -2.05 -11.56
N ASN A 195 13.35 -1.61 -12.10
CA ASN A 195 13.51 -1.05 -13.41
C ASN A 195 13.92 -2.15 -14.40
N ARG A 196 12.96 -2.86 -15.01
CA ARG A 196 13.32 -3.91 -16.00
C ARG A 196 12.83 -3.69 -17.42
N ASP A 197 11.70 -3.04 -17.66
CA ASP A 197 11.15 -2.95 -19.02
C ASP A 197 10.46 -1.60 -19.33
N ILE A 198 11.06 -0.49 -18.90
CA ILE A 198 10.57 0.83 -19.33
C ILE A 198 11.40 1.24 -20.55
N GLU A 199 10.80 1.10 -21.74
CA GLU A 199 11.35 1.64 -22.97
C GLU A 199 11.74 3.10 -22.74
N TYR A 200 12.98 3.42 -23.11
CA TYR A 200 13.68 4.70 -22.87
C TYR A 200 13.00 5.96 -23.46
N GLY A 201 11.78 5.85 -24.02
CA GLY A 201 10.96 6.95 -24.54
C GLY A 201 10.02 7.62 -23.51
N LEU A 202 9.94 7.10 -22.28
CA LEU A 202 9.08 7.61 -21.20
C LEU A 202 9.86 8.16 -19.98
N ILE A 203 11.13 8.49 -20.14
CA ILE A 203 11.94 9.05 -19.03
C ILE A 203 11.54 10.52 -18.83
N SER A 204 10.47 10.72 -18.07
CA SER A 204 10.14 12.01 -17.51
C SER A 204 11.18 12.37 -16.44
N ASN A 205 11.91 13.47 -16.66
CA ASN A 205 12.82 14.07 -15.66
C ASN A 205 12.13 14.50 -14.35
N LYS A 206 10.79 14.52 -14.34
CA LYS A 206 9.93 14.86 -13.21
C LYS A 206 8.83 13.81 -13.06
N ILE A 207 8.79 13.09 -11.94
CA ILE A 207 7.83 12.01 -11.67
C ILE A 207 6.93 12.41 -10.52
N LEU A 208 5.62 12.21 -10.64
CA LEU A 208 4.70 12.58 -9.58
C LEU A 208 4.92 11.76 -8.32
N ARG A 209 4.95 12.46 -7.19
CA ARG A 209 4.98 11.88 -5.86
C ARG A 209 3.99 12.64 -4.98
N ALA A 210 3.11 11.90 -4.32
CA ALA A 210 2.15 12.43 -3.37
C ALA A 210 1.63 11.29 -2.49
N ILE A 211 1.19 11.62 -1.29
CA ILE A 211 0.43 10.68 -0.44
C ILE A 211 -1.03 10.81 -0.84
N VAL A 212 -1.70 9.69 -1.07
CA VAL A 212 -3.09 9.63 -1.49
C VAL A 212 -3.88 8.84 -0.45
N TYR A 213 -5.05 9.37 -0.11
CA TYR A 213 -6.04 8.72 0.75
C TYR A 213 -7.30 8.46 -0.06
N VAL A 214 -7.68 7.19 -0.18
CA VAL A 214 -8.97 6.77 -0.74
C VAL A 214 -9.91 6.53 0.42
N SER A 215 -10.75 7.52 0.70
CA SER A 215 -11.76 7.42 1.75
C SER A 215 -12.92 6.55 1.28
N LEU A 216 -13.35 5.62 2.13
CA LEU A 216 -14.37 4.63 1.82
C LEU A 216 -15.64 4.86 2.65
N GLN A 217 -16.76 4.36 2.14
CA GLN A 217 -18.03 4.33 2.86
C GLN A 217 -18.80 3.05 2.54
N LYS A 218 -19.71 2.67 3.42
CA LYS A 218 -20.64 1.57 3.14
C LYS A 218 -21.53 1.94 1.96
N ASP A 219 -21.71 1.00 1.05
CA ASP A 219 -22.67 1.14 -0.03
C ASP A 219 -24.09 1.22 0.55
N LYS A 220 -24.86 2.21 0.11
CA LYS A 220 -26.25 2.39 0.52
C LYS A 220 -27.10 1.70 -0.54
N LEU A 221 -27.33 0.41 -0.36
CA LEU A 221 -28.37 -0.32 -1.10
C LEU A 221 -29.75 0.30 -0.85
#